data_AF-A0A067NB17-F1
#
_entry.id   AF-A0A067NB17-F1
#
_cell.length_a   1.000
_cell.length_b   1.000
_cell.length_c   1.000
_cell.angle_alpha   90.00
_cell.angle_beta   90.00
_cell.angle_gamma   90.00
#
_symmetry.space_group_name_H-M   'P 1'
#
loop_
_entity.id
_entity.type
_entity.pdbx_description
1 polymer ?
#
loop_
_entity_poly.entity_id
_entity_poly.type
_entity_poly.pdbx_seq_one_letter_code
_entity_poly.pdbx_strand_id
1 'polypeptide(L)'
;MFAFVRVDGHIVPCKMLYHLSLRLGDSTPPEICTVLQRLYSDDKIPPMPWELHAMDLGISMSYANRFHDIQVVPTMSIVSPMALAEFYSRKAKLDLWAAVSFDRSGLEADDDSPELDADDDDGEENT
;
A
#
# COMPACT_ATOMS: atom_id res chain seq x y z
N MET A 1 -8.92 8.44 -6.67
CA MET A 1 -8.41 7.84 -5.43
C MET A 1 -7.42 6.74 -5.79
N PHE A 2 -6.43 6.45 -4.95
CA PHE A 2 -5.47 5.38 -5.17
C PHE A 2 -5.46 4.42 -3.98
N ALA A 3 -5.33 3.12 -4.26
CA ALA A 3 -5.24 2.07 -3.26
C ALA A 3 -4.43 0.87 -3.77
N PHE A 4 -3.84 0.11 -2.86
CA PHE A 4 -3.36 -1.23 -3.18
C PHE A 4 -4.53 -2.20 -3.23
N VAL A 5 -4.54 -3.06 -4.24
CA VAL A 5 -5.64 -3.99 -4.50
C VAL A 5 -5.06 -5.37 -4.81
N ARG A 6 -5.73 -6.40 -4.32
CA ARG A 6 -5.38 -7.79 -4.64
C ARG A 6 -6.00 -8.20 -5.97
N VAL A 7 -5.15 -8.47 -6.97
CA VAL A 7 -5.54 -8.92 -8.32
C VAL A 7 -4.73 -10.18 -8.65
N ASP A 8 -5.41 -11.27 -9.01
CA ASP A 8 -4.79 -12.56 -9.34
C ASP A 8 -3.79 -13.06 -8.28
N GLY A 9 -4.10 -12.83 -7.00
CA GLY A 9 -3.24 -13.21 -5.87
C GLY A 9 -2.13 -12.22 -5.53
N HIS A 10 -1.87 -11.23 -6.38
CA HIS A 10 -0.83 -10.21 -6.18
C HIS A 10 -1.40 -8.90 -5.65
N ILE A 11 -0.66 -8.20 -4.80
CA ILE A 11 -1.00 -6.85 -4.32
C ILE A 11 -0.38 -5.84 -5.28
N VAL A 12 -1.22 -5.05 -5.96
CA VAL A 12 -0.78 -4.12 -6.99
C VAL A 12 -1.35 -2.72 -6.77
N PRO A 13 -0.58 -1.66 -7.05
CA PRO A 13 -1.06 -0.29 -6.90
C PRO A 13 -2.06 0.06 -8.00
N CYS A 14 -3.21 0.63 -7.62
CA CYS A 14 -4.29 0.95 -8.55
C CYS A 14 -4.81 2.38 -8.37
N LYS A 15 -5.26 2.96 -9.49
CA LYS A 15 -6.16 4.10 -9.52
C LYS A 15 -7.60 3.60 -9.50
N MET A 16 -8.34 3.96 -8.46
CA MET A 16 -9.78 3.66 -8.37
C MET A 16 -10.56 4.73 -9.13
N LEU A 17 -11.49 4.27 -9.96
CA LEU A 17 -12.34 5.12 -10.80
C LEU A 17 -13.73 5.26 -10.21
N TYR A 18 -14.40 4.12 -9.94
CA TYR A 18 -15.79 4.09 -9.49
C TYR A 18 -16.05 2.88 -8.58
N HIS A 19 -17.00 3.04 -7.66
CA HIS A 19 -17.69 1.91 -7.03
C HIS A 19 -19.05 1.74 -7.70
N LEU A 20 -19.44 0.50 -7.93
CA LEU A 20 -20.71 0.18 -8.56
C LEU A 20 -21.35 -1.04 -7.91
N SER A 21 -22.67 -1.10 -8.01
CA SER A 21 -23.49 -2.19 -7.50
C SER A 21 -23.96 -3.01 -8.71
N LEU A 22 -23.45 -4.23 -8.86
CA LEU A 22 -23.84 -5.15 -9.92
C LEU A 22 -24.94 -6.06 -9.40
N ARG A 23 -26.03 -6.16 -10.17
CA ARG A 23 -27.13 -7.08 -9.88
C ARG A 23 -27.40 -7.94 -11.11
N LEU A 24 -27.34 -9.26 -10.96
CA LEU A 24 -27.58 -10.25 -12.01
C LEU A 24 -29.00 -10.82 -11.86
N GLY A 25 -29.99 -10.07 -12.35
CA GLY A 25 -31.40 -10.40 -12.18
C GLY A 25 -31.91 -10.16 -10.76
N ASP A 26 -33.19 -10.45 -10.51
CA ASP A 26 -33.87 -9.97 -9.31
C ASP A 26 -33.64 -10.84 -8.06
N SER A 27 -33.13 -12.06 -8.22
CA SER A 27 -32.94 -13.03 -7.14
C SER A 27 -31.55 -13.06 -6.52
N THR A 28 -30.54 -12.44 -7.15
CA THR A 28 -29.17 -12.37 -6.60
C THR A 28 -28.98 -11.08 -5.80
N PRO A 29 -28.43 -11.14 -4.58
CA PRO A 29 -27.98 -9.95 -3.88
C PRO A 29 -27.01 -9.14 -4.74
N PRO A 30 -27.09 -7.80 -4.72
CA PRO A 30 -26.15 -6.98 -5.47
C PRO A 30 -24.73 -7.12 -4.93
N GLU A 31 -23.77 -7.28 -5.82
CA GLU A 31 -22.35 -7.28 -5.50
C GLU A 31 -21.76 -5.88 -5.67
N ILE A 32 -21.04 -5.39 -4.66
CA ILE A 32 -20.35 -4.10 -4.73
C ILE A 32 -18.97 -4.31 -5.33
N CYS A 33 -18.78 -3.85 -6.57
CA CYS A 33 -17.53 -3.94 -7.29
C CYS A 33 -16.86 -2.57 -7.40
N THR A 34 -15.56 -2.60 -7.65
CA THR A 34 -14.72 -1.43 -7.86
C THR A 34 -14.14 -1.48 -9.27
N VAL A 35 -14.30 -0.39 -10.01
CA VAL A 35 -13.65 -0.17 -11.30
C VAL A 35 -12.32 0.52 -11.04
N LEU A 36 -11.25 -0.05 -11.57
CA LEU A 36 -9.89 0.44 -11.34
C LEU A 36 -9.01 0.33 -12.59
N GLN A 37 -7.85 0.96 -12.54
CA GLN A 37 -6.74 0.73 -13.45
C GLN A 37 -5.46 0.53 -12.64
N ARG A 38 -4.71 -0.52 -12.95
CA ARG A 38 -3.40 -0.75 -12.33
C ARG A 38 -2.41 0.29 -12.82
N LEU A 39 -1.54 0.78 -11.93
CA LEU A 39 -0.39 1.59 -12.32
C LEU A 39 0.56 0.73 -13.16
N TYR A 40 1.11 1.28 -14.23
CA TYR A 40 1.97 0.55 -15.15
C TYR A 40 3.43 0.61 -14.70
N SER A 41 4.08 -0.56 -14.64
CA SER A 41 5.51 -0.72 -14.40
C SER A 41 6.08 -1.85 -15.26
N ASP A 42 7.38 -1.79 -15.54
CA ASP A 42 8.13 -2.84 -16.22
C ASP A 42 9.59 -2.87 -15.69
N ASP A 43 10.36 -3.85 -16.17
CA ASP A 43 11.76 -4.05 -15.76
C ASP A 43 12.73 -2.97 -16.29
N LYS A 44 12.22 -1.94 -16.99
CA LYS A 44 13.05 -0.81 -17.48
C LYS A 44 13.07 0.35 -16.51
N ILE A 45 12.23 0.34 -15.46
CA ILE A 45 12.37 1.28 -14.35
C ILE A 45 13.70 1.00 -13.65
N PRO A 46 14.56 2.02 -13.45
CA PRO A 46 15.84 1.81 -12.82
C PRO A 46 15.66 1.37 -11.37
N PRO A 47 16.58 0.55 -10.85
CA PRO A 47 16.56 0.12 -9.47
C PRO A 47 16.65 1.33 -8.53
N MET A 48 15.84 1.32 -7.48
CA MET A 48 15.80 2.37 -6.46
C MET A 48 16.58 1.94 -5.21
N PRO A 49 17.10 2.88 -4.40
CA PRO A 49 17.88 2.53 -3.21
C PRO A 49 17.15 1.60 -2.22
N TRP A 50 15.82 1.67 -2.18
CA TRP A 50 14.96 0.86 -1.31
C TRP A 50 14.46 -0.43 -1.95
N GLU A 51 14.85 -0.77 -3.18
CA GLU A 51 14.29 -1.91 -3.92
C GLU A 51 14.45 -3.24 -3.17
N LEU A 52 15.59 -3.44 -2.50
CA LEU A 52 15.87 -4.64 -1.69
C LEU A 52 14.87 -4.82 -0.53
N HIS A 53 14.25 -3.74 -0.07
CA HIS A 53 13.28 -3.74 1.03
C HIS A 53 11.91 -3.20 0.57
N ALA A 54 11.67 -3.10 -0.73
CA ALA A 54 10.48 -2.43 -1.25
C ALA A 54 9.19 -3.14 -0.82
N MET A 55 9.22 -4.48 -0.79
CA MET A 55 8.10 -5.28 -0.28
C MET A 55 7.86 -5.00 1.21
N ASP A 56 8.92 -4.99 2.02
CA ASP A 56 8.86 -4.71 3.46
C ASP A 56 8.29 -3.30 3.73
N LEU A 57 8.78 -2.32 2.99
CA LEU A 57 8.35 -0.93 3.07
C LEU A 57 6.97 -0.67 2.43
N GLY A 58 6.39 -1.66 1.74
CA GLY A 58 5.12 -1.48 1.01
C GLY A 58 5.21 -0.44 -0.10
N ILE A 59 6.36 -0.35 -0.77
CA ILE A 59 6.64 0.58 -1.85
C ILE A 59 6.61 -0.15 -3.19
N SER A 60 5.86 0.39 -4.16
CA SER A 60 5.85 -0.09 -5.54
C SER A 60 6.16 1.05 -6.50
N MET A 61 7.04 0.80 -7.47
CA MET A 61 7.39 1.78 -8.50
C MET A 61 6.47 1.68 -9.71
N SER A 62 6.21 2.81 -10.37
CA SER A 62 5.45 2.88 -11.62
C SER A 62 5.80 4.12 -12.44
N TYR A 63 5.45 4.10 -13.72
CA TYR A 63 5.52 5.28 -14.58
C TYR A 63 4.42 6.28 -14.25
N ALA A 64 4.76 7.57 -14.16
CA ALA A 64 3.77 8.60 -13.91
C ALA A 64 2.72 8.64 -15.01
N ASN A 65 1.44 8.72 -14.61
CA ASN A 65 0.29 8.82 -15.51
C ASN A 65 0.18 7.71 -16.55
N ARG A 66 0.77 6.53 -16.32
CA ARG A 66 0.59 5.35 -17.17
C ARG A 66 -0.14 4.27 -16.40
N PHE A 67 -1.17 3.75 -17.03
CA PHE A 67 -2.08 2.79 -16.43
C PHE A 67 -2.32 1.63 -17.40
N HIS A 68 -2.59 0.45 -16.85
CA HIS A 68 -3.15 -0.65 -17.61
C HIS A 68 -4.61 -0.37 -18.00
N ASP A 69 -5.18 -1.28 -18.78
CA ASP A 69 -6.61 -1.30 -19.11
C ASP A 69 -7.49 -1.34 -17.85
N ILE A 70 -8.74 -0.89 -18.02
CA ILE A 70 -9.75 -0.89 -16.97
C ILE A 70 -10.06 -2.32 -16.55
N GLN A 71 -10.18 -2.53 -15.25
CA GLN A 71 -10.55 -3.80 -14.64
C GLN A 71 -11.63 -3.57 -13.59
N VAL A 72 -12.46 -4.59 -13.38
CA VAL A 72 -13.50 -4.61 -12.35
C VAL A 72 -13.18 -5.72 -11.36
N VAL A 73 -13.13 -5.39 -10.08
CA VAL A 73 -12.84 -6.32 -9.00
C VAL A 73 -13.89 -6.23 -7.91
N PRO A 74 -14.10 -7.27 -7.09
CA PRO A 74 -14.86 -7.14 -5.86
C PRO A 74 -14.28 -6.04 -4.97
N THR A 75 -15.10 -5.23 -4.33
CA THR A 75 -14.60 -4.12 -3.48
C THR A 75 -13.80 -4.64 -2.28
N MET A 76 -14.08 -5.86 -1.83
CA MET A 76 -13.33 -6.56 -0.77
C MET A 76 -11.90 -6.93 -1.19
N SER A 77 -11.52 -6.74 -2.45
CA SER A 77 -10.14 -6.93 -2.92
C SER A 77 -9.24 -5.72 -2.61
N ILE A 78 -9.79 -4.58 -2.19
CA ILE A 78 -8.99 -3.42 -1.76
C ILE A 78 -8.27 -3.78 -0.46
N VAL A 79 -6.95 -3.62 -0.46
CA VAL A 79 -6.09 -4.03 0.66
C VAL A 79 -5.79 -2.85 1.56
N SER A 80 -5.33 -1.74 1.00
CA SER A 80 -4.91 -0.57 1.80
C SER A 80 -4.99 0.73 1.01
N PRO A 81 -5.20 1.88 1.69
CA PRO A 81 -4.99 3.17 1.07
C PRO A 81 -3.50 3.37 0.76
N MET A 82 -3.21 4.18 -0.26
CA MET A 82 -1.83 4.52 -0.63
C MET A 82 -1.61 6.02 -0.75
N ALA A 83 -0.37 6.45 -0.52
CA ALA A 83 0.17 7.70 -1.03
C ALA A 83 0.90 7.48 -2.36
N LEU A 84 0.92 8.52 -3.19
CA LEU A 84 1.80 8.60 -4.36
C LEU A 84 2.85 9.68 -4.12
N ALA A 85 4.12 9.30 -4.14
CA ALA A 85 5.23 10.24 -4.20
C ALA A 85 5.67 10.39 -5.66
N GLU A 86 5.54 11.60 -6.20
CA GLU A 86 5.86 11.90 -7.59
C GLU A 86 7.26 12.50 -7.70
N PHE A 87 8.06 12.01 -8.65
CA PHE A 87 9.41 12.53 -8.87
C PHE A 87 9.94 12.25 -10.26
N TYR A 88 10.90 13.07 -10.68
CA TYR A 88 11.62 12.89 -11.94
C TYR A 88 12.90 12.08 -11.74
N SER A 89 13.03 10.96 -12.44
CA SER A 89 14.28 10.18 -12.46
C SER A 89 15.25 10.77 -13.46
N ARG A 90 16.33 11.40 -12.99
CA ARG A 90 17.40 11.91 -13.87
C ARG A 90 18.10 10.81 -14.66
N LYS A 91 18.21 9.60 -14.09
CA LYS A 91 18.84 8.43 -14.72
C LYS A 91 18.01 7.89 -15.89
N ALA A 92 16.70 7.72 -15.67
CA ALA A 92 15.80 7.21 -16.71
C ALA A 92 15.21 8.30 -17.61
N LYS A 93 15.39 9.58 -17.23
CA LYS A 93 14.86 10.77 -17.90
C LYS A 93 13.34 10.77 -18.06
N LEU A 94 12.63 10.38 -17.01
CA LEU A 94 11.18 10.23 -17.02
C LEU A 94 10.57 10.45 -15.63
N ASP A 95 9.29 10.79 -15.61
CA ASP A 95 8.49 10.93 -14.39
C ASP A 95 8.06 9.56 -13.88
N LEU A 96 8.28 9.33 -12.59
CA LEU A 96 7.94 8.10 -11.87
C LEU A 96 7.08 8.43 -10.67
N TRP A 97 6.30 7.44 -10.26
CA TRP A 97 5.58 7.44 -9.00
C TRP A 97 6.05 6.29 -8.12
N ALA A 98 6.30 6.59 -6.84
CA ALA A 98 6.39 5.59 -5.80
C ALA A 98 5.05 5.52 -5.07
N ALA A 99 4.36 4.38 -5.22
CA ALA A 99 3.16 4.04 -4.48
C ALA A 99 3.56 3.50 -3.11
N VAL A 100 3.08 4.12 -2.02
CA VAL A 100 3.45 3.78 -0.65
C VAL A 100 2.19 3.38 0.12
N SER A 101 2.16 2.16 0.64
CA SER A 101 1.03 1.66 1.45
C SER A 101 1.02 2.32 2.82
N PHE A 102 -0.15 2.77 3.28
CA PHE A 102 -0.29 3.28 4.64
C PHE A 102 -0.50 2.20 5.70
N ASP A 103 -0.92 1.00 5.29
CA ASP A 103 -1.34 -0.08 6.19
C ASP A 103 -0.24 -1.14 6.40
N ARG A 104 1.01 -0.69 6.64
CA ARG A 104 2.14 -1.60 6.93
C ARG A 104 2.50 -1.71 8.41
N SER A 105 1.77 -1.04 9.30
CA SER A 105 1.85 -1.30 10.76
C SER A 105 0.97 -2.50 11.15
N GLY A 106 1.20 -3.66 10.52
CA GLY A 106 1.03 -4.94 11.24
C GLY A 106 2.22 -5.23 12.15
N LEU A 107 3.27 -4.40 12.06
CA LEU A 107 4.26 -4.14 13.09
C LEU A 107 3.92 -2.75 13.68
N GLU A 108 2.80 -2.63 14.38
CA GLU A 108 2.93 -1.87 15.62
C GLU A 108 3.99 -2.67 16.40
N ALA A 109 5.05 -2.01 16.89
CA ALA A 109 5.78 -2.66 17.96
C ALA A 109 4.69 -3.07 18.96
N ASP A 110 4.66 -4.33 19.39
CA ASP A 110 3.93 -4.61 20.62
C ASP A 110 4.40 -3.52 21.58
N ASP A 111 3.47 -2.68 22.04
CA ASP A 111 3.75 -1.61 22.99
C ASP A 111 4.04 -2.25 24.38
N ASP A 112 4.59 -3.47 24.39
CA ASP A 112 5.46 -4.06 25.39
C ASP A 112 6.79 -3.26 25.41
N SER A 113 6.65 -1.95 25.61
CA SER A 113 7.64 -1.23 26.38
C SER A 113 7.91 -2.07 27.63
N PRO A 114 9.15 -2.53 27.87
CA PRO A 114 9.45 -3.12 29.17
C PRO A 114 9.09 -2.04 30.18
N GLU A 115 8.14 -2.33 31.06
CA GLU A 115 7.97 -1.55 32.28
C GLU A 115 9.38 -1.43 32.84
N LEU A 116 9.91 -0.21 32.83
CA LEU A 116 11.11 0.10 33.58
C LEU A 116 10.68 -0.16 35.02
N ASP A 117 11.00 -1.35 35.53
CA ASP A 117 11.02 -1.63 36.95
C ASP A 117 11.76 -0.44 37.55
N ALA A 118 11.01 0.43 38.22
CA ALA A 118 11.59 1.49 38.99
C ALA A 118 12.47 0.77 40.00
N ASP A 119 13.79 0.89 39.83
CA ASP A 119 14.74 0.56 40.87
C ASP A 119 14.30 1.36 42.10
N ASP A 120 13.65 0.68 43.04
CA ASP A 120 13.45 1.17 44.40
C ASP A 120 14.84 1.30 45.02
N ASP A 121 15.43 2.47 44.82
CA ASP A 121 16.60 2.97 45.54
C ASP A 121 16.18 3.21 46.99
N ASP A 122 16.10 2.11 47.76
CA ASP A 122 16.03 2.16 49.22
C ASP A 122 17.38 2.66 49.75
N GLY A 123 17.51 3.99 49.77
CA GLY A 123 18.50 4.68 50.55
C GLY A 123 18.30 4.39 52.04
N GLU A 124 18.93 3.33 52.55
CA GLU A 124 19.15 3.18 53.99
C GLU A 124 20.20 4.20 54.45
N GLU A 125 19.74 5.38 54.86
CA GLU A 125 20.41 6.17 55.89
C GLU A 125 20.43 5.36 57.19
N ASN A 126 21.60 4.82 57.56
CA ASN A 126 21.87 4.44 58.93
C ASN A 126 22.93 5.38 59.53
N THR A 127 22.43 6.15 60.51
CA THR A 127 23.12 6.91 61.56
C THR A 127 24.27 6.18 62.22
#